data_AF-A0A1E3GVG6-F1
#
_entry.id   AF-A0A1E3GVG6-F1
#
_cell.length_a   1.000
_cell.length_b   1.000
_cell.length_c   1.000
_cell.angle_alpha   90.00
_cell.angle_beta   90.00
_cell.angle_gamma   90.00
#
_symmetry.space_group_name_H-M   'P 1'
#
loop_
_entity.id
_entity.type
_entity.pdbx_description
1 polymer ?
#
loop_
_entity_poly.entity_id
_entity_poly.type
_entity_poly.pdbx_seq_one_letter_code
_entity_poly.pdbx_strand_id
1 'polypeptide(L)'
;MIGRLTGIIIEKQPPEMVLDVHGVGYEVSAPMSTFVNLPPLNEKVSLYTHLVVREDAQLLYGFATQRERLLFRSLLKVNGVGAKLALTILSGSDVDSFARSVLEGDAASLTRLPGVGKKTADRLIIEMRDRLKEVGSAMGLDDQITTNMPSSSGARKEALEALIALGYKAAEADRMIRSFDAQDMTTEQIIRQALQRN
;
A
#
# COMPACT_ATOMS: atom_id res chain seq x y z
N MET A 1 -9.64 21.53 -0.27
CA MET A 1 -8.68 20.40 -0.33
C MET A 1 -8.17 20.28 -1.76
N ILE A 2 -6.86 20.34 -1.98
CA ILE A 2 -6.25 20.17 -3.31
C ILE A 2 -5.95 18.68 -3.49
N GLY A 3 -6.62 18.03 -4.45
CA GLY A 3 -6.50 16.58 -4.67
C GLY A 3 -5.67 16.18 -5.90
N ARG A 4 -5.46 17.10 -6.84
CA ARG A 4 -4.65 16.91 -8.04
C ARG A 4 -4.22 18.27 -8.55
N LEU A 5 -3.00 18.38 -9.05
CA LEU A 5 -2.53 19.55 -9.80
C LEU A 5 -2.11 19.12 -11.20
N THR A 6 -2.42 19.95 -12.19
CA THR A 6 -1.93 19.80 -13.55
C THR A 6 -1.40 21.15 -14.00
N GLY A 7 -0.13 21.21 -14.36
CA GLY A 7 0.56 22.48 -14.62
C GLY A 7 1.90 22.25 -15.31
N ILE A 8 2.67 23.32 -15.45
CA ILE A 8 4.01 23.31 -16.05
C ILE A 8 5.04 23.30 -14.93
N ILE A 9 6.08 22.47 -15.05
CA ILE A 9 7.17 22.47 -14.07
C ILE A 9 8.10 23.66 -14.38
N ILE A 10 8.09 24.68 -13.52
CA ILE A 10 8.92 25.87 -13.71
C ILE A 10 10.22 25.81 -12.91
N GLU A 11 10.24 25.08 -11.79
CA GLU A 11 11.44 24.84 -10.98
C GLU A 11 11.50 23.41 -10.48
N LYS A 12 12.71 22.88 -10.35
CA LYS A 12 13.00 21.53 -9.81
C LYS A 12 14.20 21.58 -8.88
N GLN A 13 13.98 21.35 -7.59
CA GLN A 13 15.03 21.26 -6.58
C GLN A 13 14.65 20.17 -5.56
N PRO A 14 14.96 18.89 -5.82
CA PRO A 14 14.50 17.79 -4.97
C PRO A 14 14.80 18.02 -3.47
N PRO A 15 13.84 17.77 -2.57
CA PRO A 15 12.55 17.12 -2.81
C PRO A 15 11.41 18.08 -3.22
N GLU A 16 11.71 19.33 -3.57
CA GLU A 16 10.73 20.37 -3.91
C GLU A 16 10.70 20.69 -5.41
N MET A 17 9.53 21.10 -5.89
CA MET A 17 9.34 21.61 -7.25
C MET A 17 8.29 22.71 -7.23
N VAL A 18 8.30 23.58 -8.24
CA VAL A 18 7.23 24.57 -8.43
C VAL A 18 6.46 24.24 -9.70
N LEU A 19 5.14 24.10 -9.55
CA LEU A 19 4.21 23.94 -10.67
C LEU A 19 3.48 25.25 -10.94
N ASP A 20 3.63 25.78 -12.15
CA ASP A 20 2.76 26.84 -12.65
C ASP A 20 1.43 26.24 -13.10
N VAL A 21 0.35 26.62 -12.42
CA VAL A 21 -1.02 26.30 -12.78
C VAL A 21 -1.75 27.60 -13.11
N HIS A 22 -1.75 27.96 -14.40
CA HIS A 22 -2.42 29.14 -14.93
C HIS A 22 -2.00 30.47 -14.27
N GLY A 23 -0.69 30.64 -14.02
CA GLY A 23 -0.10 31.85 -13.44
C GLY A 23 0.09 31.79 -11.93
N VAL A 24 -0.24 30.66 -11.28
CA VAL A 24 -0.04 30.44 -9.84
C VAL A 24 1.02 29.37 -9.63
N GLY A 25 2.13 29.74 -8.99
CA GLY A 25 3.20 28.82 -8.61
C GLY A 25 2.85 28.06 -7.33
N TYR A 26 2.68 26.75 -7.45
CA TYR A 26 2.49 25.85 -6.31
C TYR A 26 3.80 25.15 -5.97
N GLU A 27 4.33 25.41 -4.78
CA GLU A 27 5.40 24.61 -4.19
C GLU A 27 4.87 23.24 -3.80
N VAL A 28 5.50 22.18 -4.31
CA VAL A 28 5.11 20.79 -4.09
C VAL A 28 6.34 19.99 -3.68
N SER A 29 6.28 19.34 -2.51
CA SER A 29 7.28 18.34 -2.11
C SER A 29 6.87 16.95 -2.60
N ALA A 30 7.79 16.19 -3.19
CA ALA A 30 7.52 14.84 -3.71
C ALA A 30 8.65 13.85 -3.36
N PRO A 31 8.37 12.54 -3.31
CA PRO A 31 9.42 11.54 -3.09
C PRO A 31 10.35 11.46 -4.31
N MET A 32 11.59 11.00 -4.11
CA MET A 32 12.57 10.89 -5.20
C MET A 32 12.10 9.98 -6.33
N SER A 33 11.33 8.93 -6.01
CA SER A 33 10.68 8.04 -6.97
C SER A 33 9.77 8.79 -7.94
N THR A 34 9.06 9.83 -7.48
CA THR A 34 8.27 10.70 -8.35
C THR A 34 9.19 11.57 -9.22
N PHE A 35 10.26 12.16 -8.66
CA PHE A 35 11.20 13.02 -9.39
C PHE A 35 11.86 12.34 -10.58
N VAL A 36 12.22 11.06 -10.44
CA VAL A 36 12.83 10.26 -11.52
C VAL A 36 11.92 10.16 -12.75
N ASN A 37 10.60 10.18 -12.55
CA ASN A 37 9.60 10.03 -13.60
C ASN A 37 9.03 11.37 -14.10
N LEU A 38 9.50 12.51 -13.58
CA LEU A 38 8.99 13.82 -14.00
C LEU A 38 9.52 14.20 -15.39
N PRO A 39 8.68 14.79 -16.25
CA PRO A 39 9.13 15.36 -17.53
C PRO A 39 10.09 16.55 -17.28
N PRO A 40 10.91 16.96 -18.25
CA PRO A 40 11.81 18.12 -18.14
C PRO A 40 11.18 19.43 -17.64
N LEU A 41 12.03 20.42 -17.32
CA LEU A 41 11.55 21.78 -17.03
C LEU A 41 10.76 22.33 -18.22
N ASN A 42 9.78 23.18 -17.93
CA ASN A 42 8.84 23.78 -18.88
C ASN A 42 7.91 22.80 -19.59
N GLU A 43 7.79 21.57 -19.08
CA GLU A 43 6.81 20.60 -19.57
C GLU A 43 5.63 20.41 -18.62
N LYS A 44 4.51 19.95 -19.19
CA LYS A 44 3.28 19.71 -18.47
C LYS A 44 3.35 18.41 -17.66
N VAL A 45 2.95 18.47 -16.41
CA VAL A 45 2.82 17.30 -15.53
C VAL A 45 1.48 17.29 -14.81
N SER A 46 1.05 16.12 -14.38
CA SER A 46 -0.12 15.95 -13.53
C SER A 46 0.25 15.11 -12.31
N LEU A 47 0.02 15.64 -11.11
CA LEU A 47 0.35 14.98 -9.85
C LEU A 47 -0.88 14.82 -8.98
N TYR A 48 -0.99 13.66 -8.32
CA TYR A 48 -1.91 13.49 -7.22
C TYR A 48 -1.35 14.21 -6.00
N THR A 49 -2.18 15.00 -5.32
CA THR A 49 -1.70 15.81 -4.20
C THR A 49 -2.37 15.48 -2.88
N HIS A 50 -1.64 15.76 -1.80
CA HIS A 50 -2.13 15.77 -0.43
C HIS A 50 -1.72 17.09 0.23
N LEU A 51 -2.71 17.93 0.55
CA LEU A 51 -2.54 19.17 1.28
C LEU A 51 -2.56 18.88 2.79
N VAL A 52 -1.50 19.27 3.49
CA VAL A 52 -1.41 19.29 4.95
C VAL A 52 -1.58 20.74 5.40
N VAL A 53 -2.59 20.98 6.23
CA VAL A 53 -2.83 22.30 6.85
C VAL A 53 -2.45 22.21 8.32
N ARG A 54 -1.56 23.09 8.75
CA ARG A 54 -1.16 23.31 10.14
C ARG A 54 -1.51 24.75 10.52
N GLU A 55 -1.32 25.09 11.79
CA GLU A 55 -1.57 26.45 12.28
C GLU A 55 -0.60 27.47 11.65
N ASP A 56 0.63 27.04 11.33
CA ASP A 56 1.74 27.86 10.86
C ASP A 56 2.08 27.67 9.37
N ALA A 57 1.53 26.65 8.72
CA ALA A 57 1.92 26.28 7.36
C ALA A 57 0.83 25.54 6.58
N GLN A 58 0.84 25.74 5.26
CA GLN A 58 0.12 24.91 4.30
C GLN A 58 1.13 24.23 3.39
N LEU A 59 1.24 22.91 3.49
CA LEU A 59 2.25 22.12 2.78
C LEU A 59 1.59 21.22 1.77
N LEU A 60 2.08 21.21 0.53
CA LEU A 60 1.53 20.40 -0.54
C LEU A 60 2.50 19.28 -0.92
N TYR A 61 2.02 18.04 -0.85
CA TYR A 61 2.77 16.86 -1.23
C TYR A 61 2.25 16.29 -2.54
N GLY A 62 3.14 15.91 -3.46
CA GLY A 62 2.83 15.41 -4.80
C GLY A 62 3.30 13.98 -5.04
N PHE A 63 2.53 13.22 -5.82
CA PHE A 63 2.78 11.83 -6.16
C PHE A 63 2.43 11.55 -7.62
N ALA A 64 3.22 10.71 -8.29
CA ALA A 64 2.96 10.29 -9.66
C ALA A 64 1.68 9.44 -9.77
N THR A 65 1.41 8.61 -8.77
CA THR A 65 0.29 7.67 -8.76
C THR A 65 -0.66 7.89 -7.58
N GLN A 66 -1.90 7.43 -7.74
CA GLN A 66 -2.88 7.43 -6.65
C GLN A 66 -2.46 6.48 -5.52
N ARG A 67 -1.82 5.34 -5.86
CA ARG A 67 -1.34 4.32 -4.90
C ARG A 67 -0.31 4.92 -3.94
N GLU A 68 0.68 5.65 -4.46
CA GLU A 68 1.69 6.33 -3.64
C GLU A 68 1.05 7.36 -2.69
N ARG A 69 0.09 8.16 -3.19
CA ARG A 69 -0.63 9.11 -2.35
C ARG A 69 -1.41 8.41 -1.24
N LEU A 70 -2.07 7.29 -1.53
CA LEU A 70 -2.80 6.52 -0.52
C LEU A 70 -1.85 5.98 0.53
N LEU A 71 -0.71 5.40 0.13
CA LEU A 71 0.31 4.93 1.05
C LEU A 71 0.83 6.08 1.92
N PHE A 72 1.15 7.24 1.35
CA PHE A 72 1.57 8.42 2.10
C PHE A 72 0.55 8.81 3.18
N ARG A 73 -0.73 8.89 2.82
CA ARG A 73 -1.80 9.23 3.77
C ARG A 73 -1.97 8.19 4.87
N SER A 74 -1.75 6.91 4.57
CA SER A 74 -1.76 5.84 5.57
C SER A 74 -0.55 5.95 6.51
N LEU A 75 0.64 6.23 5.98
CA LEU A 75 1.87 6.45 6.75
C LEU A 75 1.74 7.63 7.71
N LEU A 76 1.13 8.75 7.30
CA LEU A 76 0.91 9.91 8.17
C LEU A 76 0.06 9.61 9.41
N LYS A 77 -0.72 8.52 9.38
CA LYS A 77 -1.53 8.09 10.53
C LYS A 77 -0.77 7.18 11.49
N VAL A 78 0.49 6.84 11.20
CA VAL A 78 1.33 6.00 12.06
C VAL A 78 2.05 6.88 13.08
N ASN A 79 1.99 6.50 14.36
CA ASN A 79 2.58 7.31 15.42
C ASN A 79 4.10 7.44 15.28
N GLY A 80 4.59 8.68 15.14
CA GLY A 80 6.01 8.96 14.94
C GLY A 80 6.47 8.94 13.47
N VAL A 81 5.52 8.81 12.53
CA VAL A 81 5.79 8.94 11.09
C VAL A 81 5.22 10.27 10.58
N GLY A 82 6.10 11.26 10.44
CA GLY A 82 5.75 12.54 9.84
C GLY A 82 5.92 12.54 8.31
N ALA A 83 5.48 13.62 7.65
CA ALA A 83 5.55 13.77 6.21
C ALA A 83 6.96 13.57 5.63
N LYS A 84 7.99 14.10 6.29
CA LYS A 84 9.39 13.91 5.86
C LYS A 84 9.78 12.44 5.81
N LEU A 85 9.48 11.69 6.87
CA LEU A 85 9.79 10.26 6.93
C LEU A 85 8.95 9.47 5.92
N ALA A 86 7.68 9.82 5.75
CA ALA A 86 6.82 9.18 4.75
C ALA A 86 7.32 9.40 3.32
N LEU A 87 7.82 10.59 2.98
CA LEU A 87 8.48 10.85 1.69
C LEU A 87 9.77 10.02 1.56
N THR A 88 10.55 9.89 2.62
CA THR A 88 11.77 9.04 2.62
C THR A 88 11.43 7.57 2.37
N ILE A 89 10.39 7.04 3.01
CA ILE A 89 9.92 5.67 2.80
C ILE A 89 9.53 5.47 1.33
N LEU A 90 8.71 6.37 0.77
CA LEU A 90 8.28 6.32 -0.64
C LEU A 90 9.41 6.60 -1.65
N SER A 91 10.52 7.16 -1.19
CA SER A 91 11.73 7.36 -2.00
C SER A 91 12.63 6.12 -2.04
N GLY A 92 12.58 5.29 -0.99
CA GLY A 92 13.42 4.09 -0.85
C GLY A 92 12.70 2.76 -1.12
N SER A 93 11.38 2.76 -1.21
CA SER A 93 10.57 1.59 -1.49
C SER A 93 9.33 1.96 -2.29
N ASP A 94 8.98 1.14 -3.28
CA ASP A 94 7.70 1.26 -3.96
C ASP A 94 6.56 0.72 -3.07
N VAL A 95 5.33 0.93 -3.51
CA VAL A 95 4.13 0.59 -2.75
C VAL A 95 4.06 -0.91 -2.44
N ASP A 96 4.41 -1.74 -3.42
CA ASP A 96 4.32 -3.20 -3.34
C ASP A 96 5.41 -3.78 -2.43
N SER A 97 6.65 -3.33 -2.59
CA SER A 97 7.78 -3.75 -1.76
C SER A 97 7.59 -3.33 -0.32
N PHE A 98 7.10 -2.11 -0.07
CA PHE A 98 6.75 -1.66 1.28
C PHE A 98 5.63 -2.51 1.89
N ALA A 99 4.55 -2.74 1.14
CA ALA A 99 3.44 -3.56 1.61
C ALA A 99 3.90 -4.98 1.96
N ARG A 100 4.73 -5.58 1.11
CA ARG A 100 5.35 -6.88 1.36
C ARG A 100 6.16 -6.92 2.65
N SER A 101 7.10 -5.97 2.84
CA SER A 101 7.89 -5.91 4.07
C SER A 101 7.03 -5.78 5.33
N VAL A 102 5.93 -5.03 5.27
CA VAL A 102 4.98 -4.91 6.37
C VAL A 102 4.22 -6.22 6.61
N LEU A 103 3.74 -6.87 5.56
CA LEU A 103 2.95 -8.10 5.66
C LEU A 103 3.79 -9.31 6.13
N GLU A 104 5.04 -9.39 5.70
CA GLU A 104 6.03 -10.41 6.10
C GLU A 104 6.67 -10.13 7.46
N GLY A 105 6.46 -8.93 8.01
CA GLY A 105 7.12 -8.50 9.25
C GLY A 105 8.64 -8.32 9.11
N ASP A 106 9.12 -8.01 7.91
CA ASP A 106 10.53 -7.81 7.62
C ASP A 106 11.02 -6.44 8.11
N ALA A 107 11.27 -6.38 9.42
CA ALA A 107 11.82 -5.19 10.07
C ALA A 107 13.20 -4.80 9.50
N ALA A 108 14.00 -5.78 9.04
CA ALA A 108 15.35 -5.53 8.56
C ALA A 108 15.34 -4.69 7.28
N SER A 109 14.43 -4.97 6.35
CA SER A 109 14.23 -4.15 5.16
C SER A 109 13.78 -2.73 5.51
N LEU A 110 12.86 -2.57 6.46
CA LEU A 110 12.37 -1.25 6.88
C LEU A 110 13.46 -0.42 7.58
N THR A 111 14.33 -1.03 8.39
CA THR A 111 15.42 -0.32 9.07
C THR A 111 16.54 0.17 8.15
N ARG A 112 16.60 -0.32 6.91
CA ARG A 112 17.55 0.19 5.90
C ARG A 112 17.14 1.57 5.37
N LEU A 113 15.87 1.95 5.55
CA LEU A 113 15.37 3.25 5.13
C LEU A 113 15.93 4.35 6.06
N PRO A 114 16.51 5.43 5.51
CA PRO A 114 17.07 6.51 6.32
C PRO A 114 16.03 7.10 7.28
N GLY A 115 16.40 7.20 8.57
CA GLY A 115 15.51 7.72 9.61
C GLY A 115 14.50 6.70 10.17
N VAL A 116 14.46 5.47 9.67
CA VAL A 116 13.66 4.37 10.24
C VAL A 116 14.55 3.54 11.17
N GLY A 117 14.42 3.77 12.49
CA GLY A 117 15.05 2.91 13.49
C GLY A 117 14.23 1.65 13.79
N LYS A 118 14.81 0.70 14.54
CA LYS A 118 14.16 -0.57 14.91
C LYS A 118 12.76 -0.37 15.51
N LYS A 119 12.63 0.52 16.50
CA LYS A 119 11.34 0.82 17.15
C LYS A 119 10.30 1.36 16.16
N THR A 120 10.73 2.18 15.20
CA THR A 120 9.86 2.73 14.16
C THR A 120 9.46 1.65 13.16
N ALA A 121 10.39 0.77 12.77
CA ALA A 121 10.11 -0.37 11.89
C ALA A 121 9.09 -1.33 12.51
N ASP A 122 9.28 -1.71 13.78
CA ASP A 122 8.33 -2.59 14.50
C ASP A 122 6.94 -1.95 14.56
N ARG A 123 6.86 -0.65 14.85
CA ARG A 123 5.59 0.09 14.86
C ARG A 123 4.97 0.18 13.47
N LEU A 124 5.76 0.43 12.43
CA LEU A 124 5.30 0.46 11.04
C LEU A 124 4.66 -0.88 10.69
N ILE A 125 5.31 -2.00 11.00
CA ILE A 125 4.76 -3.35 10.72
C ILE A 125 3.39 -3.51 11.38
N ILE A 126 3.26 -3.19 12.66
CA ILE A 126 2.01 -3.39 13.40
C ILE A 126 0.90 -2.45 12.86
N GLU A 127 1.14 -1.14 12.88
CA GLU A 127 0.10 -0.16 12.56
C GLU A 127 -0.25 -0.15 11.06
N MET A 128 0.71 -0.44 10.17
CA MET A 128 0.44 -0.49 8.73
C MET A 128 -0.21 -1.79 8.29
N ARG A 129 0.02 -2.92 8.97
CA ARG A 129 -0.61 -4.20 8.58
C ARG A 129 -2.13 -4.11 8.60
N ASP A 130 -2.71 -3.48 9.62
CA ASP A 130 -4.16 -3.30 9.69
C ASP A 130 -4.65 -2.27 8.67
N ARG A 131 -3.90 -1.17 8.48
CA ARG A 131 -4.24 -0.16 7.47
C ARG A 131 -4.20 -0.70 6.04
N LEU A 132 -3.21 -1.53 5.72
CA LEU A 132 -3.12 -2.17 4.41
C LEU A 132 -4.30 -3.09 4.15
N LYS A 133 -4.89 -3.73 5.16
CA LYS A 133 -6.15 -4.48 4.98
C LYS A 133 -7.33 -3.56 4.65
N GLU A 134 -7.39 -2.37 5.25
CA GLU A 134 -8.48 -1.40 5.02
C GLU A 134 -8.39 -0.74 3.65
N VAL A 135 -7.20 -0.32 3.23
CA VAL A 135 -7.00 0.47 1.99
C VAL A 135 -6.31 -0.30 0.86
N GLY A 136 -5.94 -1.56 1.09
CA GLY A 136 -5.18 -2.39 0.17
C GLY A 136 -5.88 -2.65 -1.14
N SER A 137 -7.19 -2.88 -1.13
CA SER A 137 -7.96 -3.06 -2.37
C SER A 137 -8.00 -1.79 -3.22
N ALA A 138 -8.17 -0.62 -2.59
CA ALA A 138 -8.06 0.67 -3.28
C ALA A 138 -6.64 0.97 -3.80
N MET A 139 -5.64 0.30 -3.22
CA MET A 139 -4.28 0.33 -3.70
C MET A 139 -3.99 -0.79 -4.70
N GLY A 140 -4.87 -1.78 -4.94
CA GLY A 140 -4.58 -2.94 -5.80
C GLY A 140 -3.53 -3.89 -5.21
N LEU A 141 -3.59 -4.13 -3.90
CA LEU A 141 -2.70 -5.03 -3.13
C LEU A 141 -3.38 -6.34 -2.72
N ASP A 142 -4.55 -6.66 -3.31
CA ASP A 142 -5.39 -7.77 -2.87
C ASP A 142 -4.63 -9.12 -2.86
N ASP A 143 -3.89 -9.44 -3.92
CA ASP A 143 -3.09 -10.67 -4.00
C ASP A 143 -1.98 -10.75 -2.93
N GLN A 144 -1.39 -9.62 -2.52
CA GLN A 144 -0.34 -9.62 -1.50
C GLN A 144 -0.92 -9.77 -0.09
N ILE A 145 -2.13 -9.25 0.13
CA ILE A 145 -2.82 -9.32 1.42
C ILE A 145 -3.39 -10.72 1.64
N THR A 146 -3.88 -11.39 0.60
CA THR A 146 -4.39 -12.76 0.68
C THR A 146 -3.27 -13.78 0.85
N THR A 147 -2.14 -13.62 0.15
CA THR A 147 -1.02 -14.59 0.19
C THR A 147 -0.22 -14.61 1.50
N ASN A 148 -0.17 -13.51 2.26
CA ASN A 148 0.62 -13.40 3.49
C ASN A 148 -0.21 -13.47 4.80
N MET A 149 -1.46 -13.91 4.74
CA MET A 149 -2.16 -14.36 5.95
C MET A 149 -1.98 -15.87 6.13
N PRO A 150 -1.25 -16.34 7.16
CA PRO A 150 -1.50 -17.67 7.70
C PRO A 150 -2.86 -17.57 8.40
N SER A 151 -3.92 -17.76 7.63
CA SER A 151 -5.27 -17.87 8.16
C SER A 151 -5.87 -19.13 7.57
N SER A 152 -6.09 -20.12 8.43
CA SER A 152 -6.93 -21.27 8.11
C SER A 152 -8.30 -20.84 7.57
N SER A 153 -8.73 -19.59 7.82
CA SER A 153 -9.91 -18.98 7.20
C SER A 153 -9.75 -18.59 5.72
N GLY A 154 -8.56 -18.14 5.30
CA GLY A 154 -8.27 -17.80 3.89
C GLY A 154 -8.22 -19.05 3.02
N ALA A 155 -7.47 -20.07 3.48
CA ALA A 155 -7.37 -21.36 2.81
C ALA A 155 -8.74 -22.06 2.68
N ARG A 156 -9.62 -21.94 3.68
CA ARG A 156 -11.01 -22.41 3.60
C ARG A 156 -11.82 -21.69 2.53
N LYS A 157 -11.69 -20.37 2.43
CA LYS A 157 -12.47 -19.57 1.48
C LYS A 157 -12.04 -19.85 0.03
N GLU A 158 -10.73 -19.94 -0.21
CA GLU A 158 -10.18 -20.33 -1.51
C GLU A 158 -10.57 -21.76 -1.89
N ALA A 159 -10.52 -22.70 -0.94
CA ALA A 159 -10.96 -24.07 -1.19
C ALA A 159 -12.46 -24.15 -1.51
N LEU A 160 -13.28 -23.29 -0.88
CA LEU A 160 -14.72 -23.20 -1.16
C LEU A 160 -14.97 -22.68 -2.58
N GLU A 161 -14.26 -21.62 -3.00
CA GLU A 161 -14.36 -21.08 -4.37
C GLU A 161 -13.86 -22.08 -5.41
N ALA A 162 -12.78 -22.82 -5.13
CA ALA A 162 -12.27 -23.86 -6.00
C ALA A 162 -13.24 -25.04 -6.15
N LEU A 163 -13.87 -25.50 -5.06
CA LEU A 163 -14.89 -26.55 -5.11
C LEU A 163 -16.13 -26.10 -5.91
N ILE A 164 -16.53 -24.83 -5.81
CA ILE A 164 -17.61 -24.27 -6.63
C ILE A 164 -17.22 -24.25 -8.11
N ALA A 165 -15.97 -23.86 -8.43
CA ALA A 165 -15.46 -23.88 -9.81
C ALA A 165 -15.38 -25.30 -10.40
N LEU A 166 -15.20 -26.32 -9.55
CA LEU A 166 -15.28 -27.75 -9.93
C LEU A 166 -16.72 -28.26 -10.13
N GLY A 167 -17.73 -27.42 -9.92
CA GLY A 167 -19.14 -27.72 -10.18
C GLY A 167 -19.97 -28.09 -8.96
N TYR A 168 -19.41 -28.03 -7.74
CA TYR A 168 -20.18 -28.25 -6.52
C TYR A 168 -21.03 -27.04 -6.16
N LYS A 169 -22.20 -27.29 -5.57
CA LYS A 169 -23.04 -26.20 -5.05
C LYS A 169 -22.40 -25.60 -3.81
N ALA A 170 -22.52 -24.29 -3.61
CA ALA A 170 -21.90 -23.58 -2.48
C ALA A 170 -22.21 -24.22 -1.10
N ALA A 171 -23.46 -24.65 -0.89
CA ALA A 171 -23.86 -25.33 0.36
C ALA A 171 -23.21 -26.71 0.55
N GLU A 172 -22.92 -27.40 -0.55
CA GLU A 172 -22.25 -28.70 -0.56
C GLU A 172 -20.75 -28.54 -0.32
N ALA A 173 -20.13 -27.56 -0.98
CA ALA A 173 -18.73 -27.17 -0.76
C ALA A 173 -18.44 -26.78 0.70
N ASP A 174 -19.30 -25.95 1.31
CA ASP A 174 -19.17 -25.57 2.72
C ASP A 174 -19.31 -26.79 3.65
N ARG A 175 -20.25 -27.71 3.35
CA ARG A 175 -20.44 -28.94 4.13
C ARG A 175 -19.23 -29.87 4.06
N MET A 176 -18.61 -30.02 2.89
CA MET A 176 -17.41 -30.83 2.70
C MET A 176 -16.25 -30.30 3.54
N ILE A 177 -16.01 -28.98 3.50
CA ILE A 177 -14.91 -28.34 4.25
C ILE A 177 -15.14 -28.40 5.77
N ARG A 178 -16.39 -28.30 6.23
CA ARG A 178 -16.74 -28.41 7.66
C ARG A 178 -16.66 -29.84 8.23
N SER A 179 -16.56 -30.85 7.37
CA SER A 179 -16.55 -32.26 7.79
C SER A 179 -15.21 -32.72 8.39
N PHE A 180 -14.19 -31.86 8.38
CA PHE A 180 -12.88 -32.11 8.95
C PHE A 180 -12.31 -30.85 9.59
N ASP A 181 -11.36 -31.05 10.50
CA ASP A 181 -10.58 -29.94 11.01
C ASP A 181 -9.57 -29.51 9.94
N ALA A 182 -9.68 -28.25 9.52
CA ALA A 182 -8.84 -27.66 8.47
C ALA A 182 -7.85 -26.66 9.05
N GLN A 183 -7.70 -26.66 10.37
CA GLN A 183 -6.74 -25.83 11.07
C GLN A 183 -5.33 -26.23 10.62
N ASP A 184 -4.53 -25.23 10.24
CA ASP A 184 -3.15 -25.37 9.73
C ASP A 184 -3.01 -26.16 8.41
N MET A 185 -4.09 -26.38 7.65
CA MET A 185 -4.04 -26.99 6.31
C MET A 185 -3.92 -25.93 5.20
N THR A 186 -3.17 -26.25 4.14
CA THR A 186 -3.09 -25.42 2.92
C THR A 186 -4.34 -25.58 2.06
N THR A 187 -4.64 -24.60 1.19
CA THR A 187 -5.78 -24.65 0.26
C THR A 187 -5.83 -25.95 -0.55
N GLU A 188 -4.68 -26.40 -1.07
CA GLU A 188 -4.56 -27.64 -1.86
C GLU A 188 -4.86 -28.89 -1.02
N GLN A 189 -4.42 -28.92 0.24
CA GLN A 189 -4.71 -30.03 1.17
C GLN A 189 -6.21 -30.07 1.51
N ILE A 190 -6.84 -28.93 1.73
CA ILE A 190 -8.28 -28.82 2.01
C ILE A 190 -9.09 -29.34 0.82
N ILE A 191 -8.76 -28.94 -0.42
CA ILE A 191 -9.45 -29.41 -1.63
C ILE A 191 -9.29 -30.92 -1.79
N ARG A 192 -8.06 -31.44 -1.65
CA ARG A 192 -7.78 -32.87 -1.79
C ARG A 192 -8.53 -33.71 -0.76
N GLN A 193 -8.59 -33.24 0.49
CA GLN A 193 -9.26 -33.93 1.57
C GLN A 193 -10.79 -33.85 1.48
N ALA A 194 -11.33 -32.73 1.00
CA ALA A 194 -12.76 -32.59 0.69
C ALA A 194 -13.20 -33.57 -0.41
N LEU A 195 -12.40 -33.71 -1.47
CA LEU A 195 -12.70 -34.60 -2.60
C LEU A 195 -12.51 -36.10 -2.30
N GLN A 196 -11.60 -36.45 -1.37
CA GLN A 196 -11.39 -37.84 -0.96
C GLN A 196 -12.53 -38.43 -0.11
N ARG A 197 -13.37 -37.57 0.49
CA ARG A 197 -14.44 -37.98 1.41
C ARG A 197 -15.84 -37.97 0.79
N ASN A 198 -15.94 -37.67 -0.51
CA ASN A 198 -17.19 -37.75 -1.27
C ASN A 198 -17.32 -39.10 -1.98
#